data_AF-A0A1B3LTS8-F1
#
_entry.id   AF-A0A1B3LTS8-F1
#
_cell.length_a   1.000
_cell.length_b   1.000
_cell.length_c   1.000
_cell.angle_alpha   90.00
_cell.angle_beta   90.00
_cell.angle_gamma   90.00
#
_symmetry.space_group_name_H-M   'P 1'
#
loop_
_entity.id
_entity.type
_entity.pdbx_description
1 polymer ?
#
loop_
_entity_poly.entity_id
_entity_poly.type
_entity_poly.pdbx_seq_one_letter_code
_entity_poly.pdbx_strand_id
1 'polypeptide(L)'
;MSATILDYCAEHAESFLAPEKLSTAKGDALVESSPIGVLFGVEPWNHPYCQIVRFAAPNLMAGNVVMVKHASNVRQCALAFERLLEEAGASAGAFTNVFISKDQVAQVNDDDRIRAVALTGSDGAGAVVAQRAGKNLKKSTMALLSSAQALETLLGQVDEAVAHGARIVMGDQRIEGQAGAFMQPTILTDIEAANPTYKQEFFGPVALQEVDPGELNGSGGQSPGWHPRVMPGQGASP
;
A
#
# COMPACT_ATOMS: atom_id res chain seq x y z
N MET A 1 -7.22 13.59 -15.12
CA MET A 1 -6.66 12.70 -14.06
C MET A 1 -7.44 11.40 -13.96
N SER A 2 -8.71 11.35 -13.54
CA SER A 2 -9.44 10.08 -13.39
C SER A 2 -9.56 9.26 -14.69
N ALA A 3 -9.93 9.89 -15.81
CA ALA A 3 -9.96 9.23 -17.12
C ALA A 3 -8.59 8.66 -17.49
N THR A 4 -7.54 9.47 -17.35
CA THR A 4 -6.14 9.06 -17.58
C THR A 4 -5.73 7.83 -16.78
N ILE A 5 -6.18 7.68 -15.53
CA ILE A 5 -5.89 6.49 -14.73
C ILE A 5 -6.63 5.26 -15.27
N LEU A 6 -7.89 5.42 -15.65
CA LEU A 6 -8.66 4.34 -16.27
C LEU A 6 -8.03 3.89 -17.58
N ASP A 7 -7.71 4.83 -18.46
CA ASP A 7 -7.06 4.57 -19.75
C ASP A 7 -5.72 3.87 -19.53
N TYR A 8 -4.88 4.40 -18.63
CA TYR A 8 -3.58 3.81 -18.32
C TYR A 8 -3.72 2.36 -17.81
N CYS A 9 -4.64 2.10 -16.87
CA CYS A 9 -4.88 0.76 -16.37
C CYS A 9 -5.37 -0.17 -17.48
N ALA A 10 -6.30 0.27 -18.33
CA ALA A 10 -6.83 -0.56 -19.42
C ALA A 10 -5.76 -0.88 -20.48
N GLU A 11 -4.95 0.11 -20.86
CA GLU A 11 -3.89 -0.05 -21.86
C GLU A 11 -2.74 -0.95 -21.39
N HIS A 12 -2.42 -0.94 -20.09
CA HIS A 12 -1.22 -1.61 -19.56
C HIS A 12 -1.52 -2.89 -18.77
N ALA A 13 -2.79 -3.20 -18.47
CA ALA A 13 -3.18 -4.36 -17.67
C ALA A 13 -2.59 -5.68 -18.17
N GLU A 14 -2.66 -5.93 -19.48
CA GLU A 14 -2.15 -7.17 -20.08
C GLU A 14 -0.64 -7.34 -19.80
N SER A 15 0.14 -6.27 -19.95
CA SER A 15 1.57 -6.30 -19.66
C SER A 15 1.85 -6.48 -18.16
N PHE A 16 1.07 -5.86 -17.28
CA PHE A 16 1.26 -5.98 -15.83
C PHE A 16 0.87 -7.36 -15.28
N LEU A 17 -0.07 -8.05 -15.94
CA LEU A 17 -0.58 -9.35 -15.52
C LEU A 17 0.07 -10.52 -16.27
N ALA A 18 0.92 -10.23 -17.27
CA ALA A 18 1.62 -11.25 -18.05
C ALA A 18 2.47 -12.14 -17.14
N PRO A 19 2.45 -13.48 -17.34
CA PRO A 19 3.28 -14.39 -16.58
C PRO A 19 4.78 -14.07 -16.74
N GLU A 20 5.49 -14.01 -15.62
CA GLU A 20 6.93 -13.75 -15.59
C GLU A 20 7.70 -15.05 -15.45
N LYS A 21 8.61 -15.34 -16.40
CA LYS A 21 9.50 -16.50 -16.32
C LYS A 21 10.73 -16.16 -15.49
N LEU A 22 10.97 -16.96 -14.46
CA LEU A 22 12.16 -16.87 -13.61
C LEU A 22 13.10 -18.04 -13.90
N SER A 23 14.37 -17.74 -14.16
CA SER A 23 15.40 -18.76 -14.21
C SER A 23 15.91 -19.04 -12.80
N THR A 24 15.88 -20.30 -12.37
CA THR A 24 16.36 -20.70 -11.06
C THR A 24 17.45 -21.75 -11.18
N ALA A 25 18.26 -21.91 -10.12
CA ALA A 25 19.30 -22.94 -10.05
C ALA A 25 18.75 -24.39 -10.19
N LYS A 26 17.43 -24.59 -10.05
CA LYS A 26 16.77 -25.91 -10.16
C LYS A 26 15.91 -26.06 -11.42
N GLY A 27 15.94 -25.09 -12.34
CA GLY A 27 15.12 -25.07 -13.55
C GLY A 27 14.28 -23.81 -13.68
N ASP A 28 13.33 -23.84 -14.61
CA ASP A 28 12.46 -22.70 -14.90
C ASP A 28 11.29 -22.63 -13.90
N ALA A 29 10.93 -21.41 -13.50
CA ALA A 29 9.76 -21.10 -12.70
C ALA A 29 8.91 -20.03 -13.40
N LEU A 30 7.61 -19.99 -13.07
CA LEU A 30 6.67 -19.02 -13.60
C LEU A 30 5.96 -18.32 -12.44
N VAL A 31 5.88 -16.99 -12.50
CA VAL A 31 5.06 -16.18 -11.60
C VAL A 31 3.83 -15.72 -12.36
N GLU A 32 2.65 -16.06 -11.84
CA GLU A 32 1.36 -15.68 -12.42
C GLU A 32 0.59 -14.75 -11.48
N SER A 33 -0.04 -13.73 -12.06
CA SER A 33 -0.90 -12.79 -11.36
C SER A 33 -2.36 -13.23 -11.49
N SER A 34 -2.96 -13.74 -10.41
CA SER A 34 -4.36 -14.14 -10.37
C SER A 34 -5.19 -13.24 -9.43
N PRO A 35 -6.47 -12.99 -9.74
CA PRO A 35 -7.36 -12.28 -8.82
C PRO A 35 -7.50 -13.06 -7.51
N ILE A 36 -7.60 -12.31 -6.41
CA ILE A 36 -7.69 -12.89 -5.07
C ILE A 36 -9.12 -12.91 -4.54
N GLY A 37 -10.06 -12.15 -5.11
CA GLY A 37 -11.50 -12.21 -4.83
C GLY A 37 -12.16 -10.84 -4.63
N VAL A 38 -13.01 -10.72 -3.60
CA VAL A 38 -13.72 -9.47 -3.28
C VAL A 38 -12.82 -8.54 -2.46
N LEU A 39 -12.65 -7.31 -2.93
CA LEU A 39 -11.84 -6.30 -2.23
C LEU A 39 -12.71 -5.17 -1.73
N PHE A 40 -12.39 -4.62 -0.56
CA PHE A 40 -13.18 -3.57 0.06
C PHE A 40 -12.38 -2.28 0.27
N GLY A 41 -12.80 -1.20 -0.40
CA GLY A 41 -12.18 0.13 -0.35
C GLY A 41 -12.95 1.11 0.54
N VAL A 42 -12.23 1.89 1.35
CA VAL A 42 -12.77 2.99 2.15
C VAL A 42 -12.14 4.30 1.71
N GLU A 43 -12.91 5.14 1.00
CA GLU A 43 -12.37 6.30 0.29
C GLU A 43 -12.83 7.67 0.85
N PRO A 44 -11.98 8.70 0.87
CA PRO A 44 -12.24 10.01 1.46
C PRO A 44 -12.83 10.99 0.45
N TRP A 45 -13.33 12.13 0.91
CA TRP A 45 -14.05 13.11 0.08
C TRP A 45 -13.20 14.07 -0.75
N ASN A 46 -11.88 14.14 -0.49
CA ASN A 46 -11.03 15.22 -1.03
C ASN A 46 -10.83 15.14 -2.56
N HIS A 47 -10.84 13.94 -3.14
CA HIS A 47 -10.80 13.72 -4.59
C HIS A 47 -11.77 12.60 -4.99
N PRO A 48 -13.09 12.88 -5.02
CA PRO A 48 -14.12 11.84 -4.93
C PRO A 48 -14.05 10.81 -6.06
N TYR A 49 -13.74 11.23 -7.30
CA TYR A 49 -13.54 10.27 -8.40
C TYR A 49 -12.15 9.64 -8.41
N CYS A 50 -11.10 10.44 -8.17
CA CYS A 50 -9.72 9.93 -8.29
C CYS A 50 -9.44 8.83 -7.26
N GLN A 51 -9.92 8.98 -6.02
CA GLN A 51 -9.68 7.99 -4.97
C GLN A 51 -10.36 6.66 -5.31
N ILE A 52 -11.62 6.70 -5.74
CA ILE A 52 -12.33 5.51 -6.20
C ILE A 52 -11.60 4.85 -7.37
N VAL A 53 -11.20 5.63 -8.39
CA VAL A 53 -10.56 5.10 -9.59
C VAL A 53 -9.19 4.48 -9.28
N ARG A 54 -8.37 5.09 -8.43
CA ARG A 54 -7.06 4.55 -8.03
C ARG A 54 -7.15 3.19 -7.36
N PHE A 55 -8.22 2.95 -6.61
CA PHE A 55 -8.50 1.65 -6.02
C PHE A 55 -9.17 0.70 -7.02
N ALA A 56 -10.26 1.11 -7.67
CA ALA A 56 -11.10 0.25 -8.47
C ALA A 56 -10.42 -0.20 -9.78
N ALA A 57 -9.81 0.73 -10.53
CA ALA A 57 -9.30 0.46 -11.87
C ALA A 57 -8.27 -0.69 -11.93
N PRO A 58 -7.15 -0.66 -11.18
CA PRO A 58 -6.18 -1.75 -11.23
C PRO A 58 -6.75 -3.08 -10.71
N ASN A 59 -7.65 -3.04 -9.72
CA ASN A 59 -8.23 -4.26 -9.15
C ASN A 59 -9.24 -4.92 -10.08
N LEU A 60 -10.07 -4.13 -10.76
CA LEU A 60 -10.98 -4.62 -11.80
C LEU A 60 -10.19 -5.20 -12.98
N MET A 61 -9.11 -4.52 -13.42
CA MET A 61 -8.24 -5.03 -14.48
C MET A 61 -7.55 -6.34 -14.09
N ALA A 62 -7.17 -6.49 -12.82
CA ALA A 62 -6.63 -7.74 -12.27
C ALA A 62 -7.68 -8.86 -12.13
N GLY A 63 -8.95 -8.61 -12.45
CA GLY A 63 -10.05 -9.58 -12.38
C GLY A 63 -10.68 -9.73 -10.99
N ASN A 64 -10.37 -8.83 -10.04
CA ASN A 64 -11.07 -8.78 -8.77
C ASN A 64 -12.42 -8.07 -8.94
N VAL A 65 -13.32 -8.28 -7.97
CA VAL A 65 -14.51 -7.44 -7.82
C VAL A 65 -14.33 -6.53 -6.60
N VAL A 66 -14.86 -5.32 -6.68
CA VAL A 66 -14.60 -4.28 -5.67
C VAL A 66 -15.89 -3.75 -5.05
N MET A 67 -15.88 -3.64 -3.73
CA MET A 67 -16.89 -2.94 -2.95
C MET A 67 -16.27 -1.65 -2.42
N VAL A 68 -16.99 -0.54 -2.49
CA VAL A 68 -16.49 0.77 -2.06
C VAL A 68 -17.46 1.43 -1.09
N LYS A 69 -16.96 1.78 0.09
CA LYS A 69 -17.61 2.71 1.01
C LYS A 69 -16.97 4.08 0.86
N HIS A 70 -17.71 5.06 0.37
CA HIS A 70 -17.22 6.42 0.24
C HIS A 70 -17.55 7.30 1.46
N ALA A 71 -17.00 8.52 1.49
CA ALA A 71 -17.32 9.52 2.50
C ALA A 71 -18.77 10.01 2.36
N SER A 72 -19.44 10.22 3.50
CA SER A 72 -20.89 10.45 3.55
C SER A 72 -21.37 11.74 2.90
N ASN A 73 -20.48 12.72 2.72
CA ASN A 73 -20.74 14.00 2.08
C ASN A 73 -20.59 13.97 0.55
N VAL A 74 -20.08 12.89 -0.04
CA VAL A 74 -19.87 12.73 -1.50
C VAL A 74 -20.59 11.49 -2.07
N ARG A 75 -21.67 11.04 -1.40
CA ARG A 75 -22.44 9.84 -1.78
C ARG A 75 -22.95 9.87 -3.22
N GLN A 76 -23.31 11.05 -3.72
CA GLN A 76 -23.76 11.20 -5.12
C GLN A 76 -22.64 10.91 -6.13
N CYS A 77 -21.38 11.24 -5.80
CA CYS A 77 -20.24 10.90 -6.66
C CYS A 77 -20.05 9.38 -6.73
N ALA A 78 -20.21 8.68 -5.61
CA ALA A 78 -20.10 7.22 -5.58
C ALA A 78 -21.18 6.54 -6.44
N LEU A 79 -22.43 6.99 -6.33
CA LEU A 79 -23.54 6.49 -7.17
C LEU A 79 -23.33 6.81 -8.64
N ALA A 80 -22.85 8.02 -8.97
CA ALA A 80 -22.58 8.40 -10.34
C ALA A 80 -21.48 7.52 -10.95
N PHE A 81 -20.45 7.17 -10.18
CA PHE A 81 -19.39 6.28 -10.63
C PHE A 81 -19.86 4.84 -10.82
N GLU A 82 -20.69 4.32 -9.90
CA GLU A 82 -21.31 2.99 -10.04
C GLU A 82 -22.15 2.91 -11.33
N ARG A 83 -23.03 3.91 -11.56
CA ARG A 83 -23.82 4.01 -12.80
C ARG A 83 -22.96 4.14 -14.04
N LEU A 84 -21.86 4.90 -13.99
CA LEU A 84 -20.94 5.04 -15.10
C LEU A 84 -20.36 3.68 -15.51
N LEU A 85 -19.99 2.82 -14.55
CA LEU A 85 -19.50 1.47 -14.85
C LEU A 85 -20.59 0.56 -15.40
N GLU A 86 -21.81 0.65 -14.87
CA GLU A 86 -22.97 -0.07 -15.43
C GLU A 86 -23.25 0.33 -16.88
N GLU A 87 -23.27 1.64 -17.17
CA GLU A 87 -23.46 2.20 -18.51
C GLU A 87 -22.33 1.81 -19.47
N ALA A 88 -21.11 1.65 -18.95
CA ALA A 88 -19.96 1.14 -19.70
C ALA A 88 -20.02 -0.38 -19.96
N GLY A 89 -21.02 -1.09 -19.41
CA GLY A 89 -21.22 -2.53 -19.62
C GLY A 89 -20.45 -3.43 -18.63
N ALA A 90 -20.02 -2.90 -17.48
CA ALA A 90 -19.42 -3.72 -16.43
C ALA A 90 -20.43 -4.77 -15.94
N SER A 91 -19.94 -5.98 -15.66
CA SER A 91 -20.78 -7.05 -15.10
C SER A 91 -21.36 -6.65 -13.75
N ALA A 92 -22.61 -7.03 -13.49
CA ALA A 92 -23.25 -6.76 -12.20
C ALA A 92 -22.40 -7.29 -11.04
N GLY A 93 -22.12 -6.42 -10.06
CA GLY A 93 -21.27 -6.74 -8.90
C GLY A 93 -19.77 -6.62 -9.14
N ALA A 94 -19.30 -6.27 -10.35
CA ALA A 94 -17.88 -5.97 -10.58
C ALA A 94 -17.42 -4.79 -9.71
N PHE A 95 -18.25 -3.74 -9.65
CA PHE A 95 -18.14 -2.64 -8.73
C PHE A 95 -19.45 -2.52 -7.94
N THR A 96 -19.37 -2.28 -6.63
CA THR A 96 -20.55 -2.02 -5.80
C THR A 96 -20.26 -0.92 -4.80
N ASN A 97 -21.03 0.17 -4.85
CA ASN A 97 -21.00 1.19 -3.81
C ASN A 97 -21.89 0.78 -2.63
N VAL A 98 -21.41 1.00 -1.40
CA VAL A 98 -22.14 0.67 -0.17
C VAL A 98 -22.27 1.86 0.77
N PHE A 99 -23.49 2.11 1.22
CA PHE A 99 -23.79 3.13 2.23
C PHE A 99 -23.91 2.50 3.61
N ILE A 100 -22.77 2.36 4.27
CA ILE A 100 -22.67 1.66 5.55
C ILE A 100 -22.03 2.52 6.64
N SER A 101 -22.41 2.24 7.89
CA SER A 101 -21.85 2.88 9.08
C SER A 101 -20.41 2.43 9.34
N LYS A 102 -19.72 3.08 10.29
CA LYS A 102 -18.38 2.64 10.72
C LYS A 102 -18.41 1.23 11.33
N ASP A 103 -19.47 0.88 12.05
CA ASP A 103 -19.61 -0.45 12.65
C ASP A 103 -19.83 -1.53 11.58
N GLN A 104 -20.58 -1.19 10.54
CA GLN A 104 -20.78 -2.09 9.40
C GLN A 104 -19.52 -2.23 8.53
N VAL A 105 -18.70 -1.18 8.36
CA VAL A 105 -17.35 -1.29 7.76
C VAL A 105 -16.53 -2.35 8.49
N ALA A 106 -16.64 -2.36 9.81
CA ALA A 106 -16.00 -3.31 10.68
C ALA A 106 -16.50 -4.76 10.45
N GLN A 107 -17.80 -4.95 10.30
CA GLN A 107 -18.41 -6.24 9.96
C GLN A 107 -17.98 -6.75 8.57
N VAL A 108 -17.91 -5.85 7.57
CA VAL A 108 -17.42 -6.20 6.22
C VAL A 108 -15.96 -6.66 6.29
N ASN A 109 -15.10 -5.98 7.06
CA ASN A 109 -13.71 -6.38 7.25
C ASN A 109 -13.56 -7.73 8.01
N ASP A 110 -14.57 -8.12 8.78
CA ASP A 110 -14.60 -9.41 9.48
C ASP A 110 -15.14 -10.56 8.60
N ASP A 111 -15.72 -10.27 7.43
CA ASP A 111 -16.28 -11.28 6.54
C ASP A 111 -15.18 -12.01 5.75
N ASP A 112 -15.23 -13.34 5.72
CA ASP A 112 -14.23 -14.19 5.05
C ASP A 112 -14.23 -14.10 3.52
N ARG A 113 -15.34 -13.62 2.94
CA ARG A 113 -15.45 -13.36 1.49
C ARG A 113 -14.64 -12.14 1.08
N ILE A 114 -14.37 -11.20 2.00
CA ILE A 114 -13.49 -10.07 1.75
C ILE A 114 -12.04 -10.54 1.86
N ARG A 115 -11.28 -10.38 0.78
CA ARG A 115 -9.93 -10.96 0.64
C ARG A 115 -8.83 -9.95 0.90
N ALA A 116 -9.12 -8.67 0.68
CA ALA A 116 -8.27 -7.56 1.08
C ALA A 116 -9.09 -6.29 1.33
N VAL A 117 -8.50 -5.37 2.09
CA VAL A 117 -9.06 -4.04 2.33
C VAL A 117 -8.07 -2.94 1.93
N ALA A 118 -8.58 -1.84 1.41
CA ALA A 118 -7.80 -0.64 1.14
C ALA A 118 -8.48 0.56 1.82
N LEU A 119 -7.69 1.45 2.41
CA LEU A 119 -8.21 2.69 2.97
C LEU A 119 -7.31 3.85 2.59
N THR A 120 -7.97 4.92 2.13
CA THR A 120 -7.36 6.25 2.03
C THR A 120 -8.11 7.17 2.99
N GLY A 121 -7.42 7.79 3.93
CA GLY A 121 -8.12 8.53 4.99
C GLY A 121 -7.24 8.95 6.16
N SER A 122 -7.90 9.21 7.29
CA SER A 122 -7.23 9.62 8.53
C SER A 122 -6.61 8.43 9.26
N ASP A 123 -5.59 8.73 10.07
CA ASP A 123 -4.82 7.73 10.82
C ASP A 123 -5.71 6.91 11.76
N GLY A 124 -6.63 7.56 12.47
CA GLY A 124 -7.58 6.87 13.34
C GLY A 124 -8.50 5.89 12.58
N ALA A 125 -8.86 6.19 11.33
CA ALA A 125 -9.63 5.26 10.51
C ALA A 125 -8.73 4.12 10.00
N GLY A 126 -7.50 4.45 9.57
CA GLY A 126 -6.49 3.48 9.16
C GLY A 126 -6.16 2.47 10.24
N ALA A 127 -5.86 2.92 11.47
CA ALA A 127 -5.52 2.07 12.60
C ALA A 127 -6.64 1.04 12.89
N VAL A 128 -7.89 1.48 12.94
CA VAL A 128 -9.04 0.60 13.20
C VAL A 128 -9.23 -0.44 12.09
N VAL A 129 -9.12 -0.03 10.82
CA VAL A 129 -9.28 -0.93 9.67
C VAL A 129 -8.10 -1.91 9.57
N ALA A 130 -6.87 -1.44 9.72
CA ALA A 130 -5.66 -2.24 9.65
C ALA A 130 -5.60 -3.26 10.81
N GLN A 131 -5.92 -2.86 12.04
CA GLN A 131 -5.95 -3.78 13.19
C GLN A 131 -6.90 -4.95 12.95
N ARG A 132 -8.11 -4.68 12.44
CA ARG A 132 -9.09 -5.72 12.13
C ARG A 132 -8.65 -6.58 10.96
N ALA A 133 -8.13 -5.98 9.89
CA ALA A 133 -7.61 -6.73 8.74
C ALA A 133 -6.49 -7.69 9.17
N GLY A 134 -5.57 -7.23 10.02
CA GLY A 134 -4.50 -8.03 10.61
C GLY A 134 -5.03 -9.18 11.47
N LYS A 135 -6.02 -8.91 12.34
CA LYS A 135 -6.69 -9.96 13.13
C LYS A 135 -7.30 -11.05 12.26
N ASN A 136 -7.80 -10.69 11.08
CA ASN A 136 -8.45 -11.60 10.14
C ASN A 136 -7.51 -12.11 9.03
N LEU A 137 -6.20 -11.86 9.14
CA LEU A 137 -5.16 -12.27 8.17
C LEU A 137 -5.44 -11.80 6.73
N LYS A 138 -6.07 -10.64 6.58
CA LYS A 138 -6.38 -10.02 5.29
C LYS A 138 -5.26 -9.08 4.88
N LYS A 139 -4.95 -9.04 3.58
CA LYS A 139 -4.04 -8.02 3.04
C LYS A 139 -4.68 -6.64 3.23
N SER A 140 -3.89 -5.65 3.61
CA SER A 140 -4.37 -4.29 3.81
C SER A 140 -3.40 -3.24 3.29
N THR A 141 -3.91 -2.22 2.59
CA THR A 141 -3.12 -1.04 2.17
C THR A 141 -3.71 0.23 2.76
N MET A 142 -2.86 1.07 3.35
CA MET A 142 -3.25 2.29 4.06
C MET A 142 -2.53 3.49 3.43
N ALA A 143 -3.27 4.35 2.74
CA ALA A 143 -2.76 5.61 2.22
C ALA A 143 -3.17 6.74 3.18
N LEU A 144 -2.32 6.97 4.19
CA LEU A 144 -2.60 7.86 5.31
C LEU A 144 -1.78 9.14 5.16
N LEU A 145 -2.27 10.07 4.35
CA LEU A 145 -1.94 11.49 4.43
C LEU A 145 -3.22 12.26 4.18
N SER A 146 -3.92 12.57 5.26
CA SER A 146 -5.32 13.00 5.21
C SER A 146 -5.51 14.50 5.00
N SER A 147 -4.47 15.32 5.18
CA SER A 147 -4.56 16.79 5.18
C SER A 147 -3.19 17.48 5.03
N ALA A 148 -3.19 18.79 4.75
CA ALA A 148 -1.99 19.60 4.79
C ALA A 148 -1.30 19.58 6.17
N GLN A 149 -2.08 19.52 7.25
CA GLN A 149 -1.55 19.39 8.61
C GLN A 149 -0.80 18.07 8.83
N ALA A 150 -1.28 16.97 8.24
CA ALA A 150 -0.60 15.68 8.33
C ALA A 150 0.76 15.71 7.62
N LEU A 151 0.83 16.38 6.46
CA LEU A 151 2.09 16.62 5.78
C LEU A 151 3.04 17.50 6.61
N GLU A 152 2.56 18.60 7.18
CA GLU A 152 3.41 19.46 8.03
C GLU A 152 3.90 18.73 9.28
N THR A 153 3.05 17.90 9.89
CA THR A 153 3.45 17.08 11.04
C THR A 153 4.54 16.10 10.64
N LEU A 154 4.38 15.41 9.50
CA LEU A 154 5.37 14.46 9.01
C LEU A 154 6.70 15.12 8.64
N LEU A 155 6.66 16.28 7.97
CA LEU A 155 7.86 17.07 7.68
C LEU A 155 8.55 17.49 8.99
N GLY A 156 7.79 17.94 9.99
CA GLY A 156 8.34 18.27 11.30
C GLY A 156 8.98 17.08 12.03
N GLN A 157 8.42 15.87 11.91
CA GLN A 157 9.05 14.65 12.46
C GLN A 157 10.37 14.33 11.75
N VAL A 158 10.44 14.53 10.43
CA VAL A 158 11.69 14.36 9.66
C VAL A 158 12.73 15.40 10.09
N ASP A 159 12.33 16.67 10.23
CA ASP A 159 13.21 17.74 10.72
C ASP A 159 13.73 17.46 12.13
N GLU A 160 12.86 16.99 13.04
CA GLU A 160 13.24 16.62 14.40
C GLU A 160 14.22 15.45 14.43
N ALA A 161 14.00 14.43 13.58
CA ALA A 161 14.90 13.29 13.46
C ALA A 161 16.30 13.75 13.04
N VAL A 162 16.38 14.60 12.00
CA VAL A 162 17.65 15.12 11.46
C VAL A 162 18.36 16.02 12.47
N ALA A 163 17.63 16.88 13.18
CA ALA A 163 18.17 17.72 14.24
C ALA A 163 18.84 16.90 15.37
N HIS A 164 18.42 15.64 15.54
CA HIS A 164 18.95 14.71 16.54
C HIS A 164 19.83 13.59 15.91
N GLY A 165 20.46 13.87 14.78
CA GLY A 165 21.53 13.05 14.22
C GLY A 165 21.11 12.03 13.16
N ALA A 166 19.82 11.95 12.81
CA ALA A 166 19.39 11.15 11.66
C ALA A 166 19.95 11.73 10.35
N ARG A 167 20.24 10.86 9.39
CA ARG A 167 20.69 11.25 8.04
C ARG A 167 19.64 10.93 7.01
N ILE A 168 19.26 11.94 6.21
CA ILE A 168 18.45 11.75 4.99
C ILE A 168 19.32 11.16 3.88
N VAL A 169 18.90 10.03 3.33
CA VAL A 169 19.53 9.38 2.16
C VAL A 169 18.82 9.77 0.87
N MET A 170 17.50 9.96 0.94
CA MET A 170 16.65 10.26 -0.21
C MET A 170 15.40 10.99 0.28
N GLY A 171 14.82 11.83 -0.58
CA GLY A 171 13.56 12.52 -0.31
C GLY A 171 13.74 13.62 0.74
N ASP A 172 12.67 13.86 1.51
CA ASP A 172 12.43 14.92 2.51
C ASP A 172 11.57 16.10 2.05
N GLN A 173 11.47 16.34 0.73
CA GLN A 173 10.77 17.53 0.24
C GLN A 173 9.27 17.32 0.04
N ARG A 174 8.52 18.40 0.23
CA ARG A 174 7.17 18.55 -0.29
C ARG A 174 7.20 18.52 -1.83
N ILE A 175 6.23 17.86 -2.44
CA ILE A 175 6.06 17.92 -3.89
C ILE A 175 5.20 19.14 -4.23
N GLU A 176 5.82 20.15 -4.82
CA GLU A 176 5.15 21.38 -5.25
C GLU A 176 4.44 21.22 -6.61
N GLY A 177 3.48 22.11 -6.90
CA GLY A 177 2.79 22.15 -8.20
C GLY A 177 1.61 21.18 -8.36
N GLN A 178 1.28 20.40 -7.33
CA GLN A 178 0.09 19.53 -7.31
C GLN A 178 -0.89 19.93 -6.20
N ALA A 179 -2.18 19.87 -6.48
CA ALA A 179 -3.21 20.11 -5.47
C ALA A 179 -3.26 18.93 -4.48
N GLY A 180 -2.66 19.10 -3.29
CA GLY A 180 -2.70 18.10 -2.22
C GLY A 180 -1.54 18.20 -1.23
N ALA A 181 -1.53 17.25 -0.28
CA ALA A 181 -0.53 17.13 0.78
C ALA A 181 0.44 16.00 0.44
N PHE A 182 1.36 16.26 -0.48
CA PHE A 182 2.30 15.28 -1.02
C PHE A 182 3.74 15.52 -0.54
N MET A 183 4.44 14.44 -0.22
CA MET A 183 5.85 14.40 0.16
C MET A 183 6.58 13.40 -0.72
N GLN A 184 7.85 13.66 -1.04
CA GLN A 184 8.72 12.67 -1.64
C GLN A 184 8.88 11.45 -0.72
N PRO A 185 8.97 10.22 -1.27
CA PRO A 185 9.44 9.08 -0.49
C PRO A 185 10.79 9.40 0.14
N THR A 186 10.88 9.27 1.46
CA THR A 186 12.01 9.71 2.27
C THR A 186 12.65 8.50 2.94
N ILE A 187 13.98 8.42 2.90
CA ILE A 187 14.74 7.38 3.62
C ILE A 187 15.61 8.06 4.66
N LEU A 188 15.39 7.71 5.92
CA LEU A 188 16.22 8.13 7.05
C LEU A 188 17.11 6.97 7.51
N THR A 189 18.37 7.29 7.79
CA THR A 189 19.38 6.38 8.36
C THR A 189 19.95 6.97 9.64
N ASP A 190 20.72 6.18 10.37
CA ASP A 190 21.48 6.61 11.55
C ASP A 190 20.60 7.20 12.68
N ILE A 191 19.35 6.71 12.82
CA ILE A 191 18.48 7.07 13.95
C ILE A 191 18.88 6.23 15.18
N GLU A 192 19.66 6.82 16.08
CA GLU A 192 20.05 6.18 17.32
C GLU A 192 18.88 6.08 18.33
N ALA A 193 18.96 5.15 19.28
CA ALA A 193 17.92 4.96 20.31
C ALA A 193 17.67 6.19 21.20
N ALA A 194 18.62 7.14 21.24
CA ALA A 194 18.50 8.42 21.94
C ALA A 194 17.72 9.48 21.14
N ASN A 195 17.51 9.27 19.84
CA ASN A 195 16.76 10.18 18.98
C ASN A 195 15.28 10.17 19.40
N PRO A 196 14.64 11.34 19.65
CA PRO A 196 13.24 11.41 20.08
C PRO A 196 12.26 10.75 19.12
N THR A 197 12.60 10.64 17.84
CA THR A 197 11.76 10.01 16.81
C THR A 197 12.00 8.51 16.67
N TYR A 198 12.97 7.92 17.37
CA TYR A 198 13.31 6.49 17.29
C TYR A 198 12.14 5.56 17.61
N LYS A 199 11.25 5.99 18.52
CA LYS A 199 10.03 5.24 18.89
C LYS A 199 8.75 5.84 18.31
N GLN A 200 8.88 6.91 17.54
CA GLN A 200 7.74 7.55 16.89
C GLN A 200 7.42 6.84 15.58
N GLU A 201 6.14 6.78 15.26
CA GLU A 201 5.68 6.29 13.98
C GLU A 201 5.61 7.45 12.99
N PHE A 202 6.24 7.29 11.82
CA PHE A 202 6.16 8.23 10.71
C PHE A 202 4.99 7.85 9.82
N PHE A 203 3.88 8.59 9.93
CA PHE A 203 2.66 8.33 9.16
C PHE A 203 2.72 8.99 7.76
N GLY A 204 3.59 8.47 6.92
CA GLY A 204 3.69 8.81 5.50
C GLY A 204 4.85 8.07 4.84
N PRO A 205 5.33 8.50 3.66
CA PRO A 205 6.28 7.71 2.88
C PRO A 205 7.71 7.87 3.41
N VAL A 206 7.96 7.60 4.70
CA VAL A 206 9.28 7.65 5.34
C VAL A 206 9.69 6.24 5.74
N ALA A 207 10.79 5.74 5.19
CA ALA A 207 11.41 4.49 5.58
C ALA A 207 12.58 4.75 6.54
N LEU A 208 12.66 3.96 7.61
CA LEU A 208 13.80 3.96 8.53
C LEU A 208 14.69 2.77 8.18
N GLN A 209 15.97 3.02 7.92
CA GLN A 209 16.94 1.97 7.63
C GLN A 209 18.12 2.06 8.60
N GLU A 210 18.34 1.00 9.38
CA GLU A 210 19.58 0.83 10.12
C GLU A 210 20.68 0.42 9.13
N VAL A 211 21.75 1.19 9.07
CA VAL A 211 22.95 0.86 8.28
C VAL A 211 23.99 0.33 9.26
N ASP A 212 24.37 -0.94 9.12
CA ASP A 212 25.48 -1.51 9.89
C ASP A 212 26.78 -0.78 9.48
N PRO A 213 27.48 -0.09 10.41
CA PRO A 213 28.71 0.65 10.09
C PRO A 213 29.82 -0.22 9.48
N GLY A 214 29.71 -1.55 9.59
CA GLY A 214 30.67 -2.50 9.02
C GLY A 214 30.72 -2.55 7.48
N GLU A 215 29.68 -2.11 6.77
CA GLU A 215 29.65 -2.20 5.29
C GLU A 215 30.19 -0.96 4.55
N LEU A 216 30.29 0.20 5.22
CA LEU A 216 30.73 1.44 4.57
C LEU A 216 32.25 1.68 4.65
N ASN A 217 32.94 1.03 5.57
CA ASN A 217 34.40 1.06 5.64
C ASN A 217 34.97 -0.17 4.96
N GLY A 218 35.41 -0.01 3.71
CA GLY A 218 36.04 -1.05 2.87
C GLY A 218 37.37 -1.61 3.39
N SER A 219 37.49 -1.93 4.68
CA SER A 219 38.49 -2.83 5.21
C SER A 219 38.00 -4.26 5.01
N GLY A 220 38.61 -4.98 4.06
CA GLY A 220 38.34 -6.38 3.74
C GLY A 220 38.65 -7.35 4.88
N GLY A 221 37.83 -7.32 5.94
CA GLY A 221 37.71 -8.40 6.90
C GLY A 221 36.68 -9.39 6.39
N GLN A 222 37.09 -10.63 6.13
CA GLN A 222 36.19 -11.72 5.78
C GLN A 222 35.05 -11.81 6.81
N SER A 223 33.83 -11.53 6.38
CA SER A 223 32.62 -11.90 7.11
C SER A 223 32.54 -13.43 7.19
N PRO A 224 32.12 -14.03 8.32
CA PRO A 224 31.93 -15.47 8.39
C PRO A 224 30.80 -15.84 7.44
N GLY A 225 31.14 -16.51 6.35
CA GLY A 225 30.21 -16.87 5.29
C GLY A 225 28.95 -17.52 5.85
N TRP A 226 27.80 -16.97 5.48
CA TRP A 226 26.54 -17.66 5.60
C TRP A 226 26.59 -18.90 4.70
N HIS A 227 26.91 -20.04 5.29
CA HIS A 227 26.77 -21.34 4.63
C HIS A 227 25.35 -21.85 4.88
N PRO A 228 24.50 -22.03 3.86
CA PRO A 228 23.25 -22.74 4.04
C PRO A 228 23.58 -24.17 4.49
N ARG A 229 23.16 -24.54 5.70
CA ARG A 229 23.22 -25.93 6.19
C ARG A 229 22.29 -26.78 5.32
N VAL A 230 22.88 -27.47 4.35
CA VAL A 230 22.24 -28.62 3.71
C VAL A 230 22.22 -29.75 4.74
N MET A 231 21.04 -30.07 5.26
CA MET A 231 20.85 -31.28 6.07
C MET A 231 21.09 -32.51 5.18
N PRO A 232 21.97 -33.47 5.55
CA PRO A 232 22.16 -34.66 4.75
C PRO A 232 20.90 -35.52 4.78
N GLY A 233 20.35 -35.79 3.59
CA GLY A 233 19.31 -36.78 3.39
C GLY A 233 19.79 -38.15 3.86
N GLN A 234 18.98 -38.82 4.68
CA GLN A 234 19.16 -40.24 4.96
C GLN A 234 18.92 -41.00 3.67
N GLY A 235 20.01 -41.41 3.02
CA GLY A 235 19.98 -42.42 1.98
C GLY A 235 19.60 -43.76 2.61
N ALA A 236 18.37 -44.19 2.38
CA ALA A 236 18.04 -45.61 2.39
C ALA A 236 18.62 -46.23 1.11
N SER A 237 19.31 -47.35 1.24
CA SER A 237 19.69 -48.25 0.16
C SER A 237 19.70 -49.67 0.70
N PRO A 238 19.46 -50.67 -0.16
CA PRO A 238 18.65 -51.86 0.09
C PRO A 238 19.28 -52.92 0.99
#